data_AF-A0A662CE16-F1
#
_entry.id   AF-A0A662CE16-F1
#
_cell.length_a   1.000
_cell.length_b   1.000
_cell.length_c   1.000
_cell.angle_alpha   90.00
_cell.angle_beta   90.00
_cell.angle_gamma   90.00
#
_symmetry.space_group_name_H-M   'P 1'
#
loop_
_entity.id
_entity.type
_entity.pdbx_description
1 polymer ?
#
loop_
_entity_poly.entity_id
_entity_poly.type
_entity_poly.pdbx_seq_one_letter_code
_entity_poly.pdbx_strand_id
1 'polypeptide(L)'
;MKIGKALKVIDEGWVQKDKGYRVRYQRQTEGGVETEHTPGLDDTPLDSDVSAWRTAWKLVQATQSENTNFGEGQMINITVVNDQGEQILYYKTNKQMVYNEV
;
A
#
# COMPACT_ATOMS: atom_id res chain seq x y z
N MET A 1 -2.98 7.81 -29.75
CA MET A 1 -4.17 8.36 -29.05
C MET A 1 -3.73 9.61 -28.28
N LYS A 2 -4.46 10.73 -28.35
CA LYS A 2 -4.12 11.94 -27.56
C LYS A 2 -4.61 11.76 -26.13
N ILE A 3 -3.80 12.17 -25.14
CA ILE A 3 -4.06 11.93 -23.71
C ILE A 3 -5.43 12.49 -23.26
N GLY A 4 -5.85 13.65 -23.79
CA GLY A 4 -7.14 14.25 -23.46
C GLY A 4 -8.37 13.42 -23.89
N LYS A 5 -8.25 12.55 -24.89
CA LYS A 5 -9.35 11.63 -25.25
C LYS A 5 -9.46 10.47 -24.27
N ALA A 6 -8.33 9.97 -23.76
CA ALA A 6 -8.33 8.91 -22.75
C ALA A 6 -8.90 9.43 -21.42
N LEU A 7 -8.50 10.64 -21.01
CA LEU A 7 -9.02 11.28 -19.79
C LEU A 7 -10.53 11.48 -19.83
N LYS A 8 -11.09 11.88 -20.98
CA LYS A 8 -12.55 12.07 -21.12
C LYS A 8 -13.35 10.79 -20.91
N VAL A 9 -12.86 9.65 -21.42
CA VAL A 9 -13.51 8.33 -21.24
C VAL A 9 -13.47 7.89 -19.77
N ILE A 10 -12.39 8.21 -19.06
CA ILE A 10 -12.25 7.92 -17.62
C ILE A 10 -13.20 8.80 -16.80
N ASP A 11 -13.28 10.09 -17.14
CA ASP A 11 -14.12 11.09 -16.46
C ASP A 11 -15.63 10.85 -16.65
N GLU A 12 -16.03 10.22 -17.76
CA GLU A 12 -17.39 9.74 -18.03
C GLU A 12 -17.81 8.54 -17.12
N GLY A 13 -17.02 8.23 -16.08
CA GLY A 13 -17.41 7.32 -14.99
C GLY A 13 -17.13 5.85 -15.24
N TRP A 14 -16.39 5.51 -16.30
CA TRP A 14 -16.11 4.11 -16.64
C TRP A 14 -15.09 3.45 -15.71
N VAL A 15 -14.23 4.23 -15.05
CA VAL A 15 -13.33 3.77 -13.98
C VAL A 15 -13.25 4.86 -12.92
N GLN A 16 -13.98 4.68 -11.82
CA GLN A 16 -13.88 5.58 -10.68
C GLN A 16 -12.55 5.30 -9.97
N LYS A 17 -11.61 6.25 -10.05
CA LYS A 17 -10.31 6.13 -9.38
C LYS A 17 -10.50 6.33 -7.87
N ASP A 18 -9.81 5.53 -7.06
CA ASP A 18 -9.77 5.74 -5.61
C ASP A 18 -9.26 7.15 -5.28
N LYS A 19 -9.72 7.71 -4.16
CA LYS A 19 -9.37 9.09 -3.76
C LYS A 19 -7.96 9.18 -3.16
N GLY A 20 -7.40 8.05 -2.78
CA GLY A 20 -6.02 7.95 -2.34
C GLY A 20 -5.67 6.55 -1.88
N TYR A 21 -4.37 6.35 -1.67
CA TYR A 21 -3.78 5.07 -1.31
C TYR A 21 -2.90 5.19 -0.07
N ARG A 22 -2.85 4.13 0.73
CA ARG A 22 -1.92 3.98 1.86
C ARG A 22 -1.30 2.60 1.85
N VAL A 23 -0.09 2.50 2.39
CA VAL A 23 0.46 1.21 2.77
C VAL A 23 -0.02 0.90 4.17
N ARG A 24 -0.70 -0.23 4.35
CA ARG A 24 -1.08 -0.79 5.66
C ARG A 24 -0.10 -1.90 6.02
N TYR A 25 0.39 -1.91 7.23
CA TYR A 25 1.27 -2.96 7.74
C TYR A 25 1.04 -3.18 9.22
N GLN A 26 1.55 -4.31 9.70
CA GLN A 26 1.49 -4.68 11.10
C GLN A 26 2.89 -4.67 11.69
N ARG A 27 3.05 -4.10 12.88
CA ARG A 27 4.31 -4.05 13.60
C ARG A 27 4.22 -4.85 14.89
N GLN A 28 5.23 -5.67 15.15
CA GLN A 28 5.34 -6.37 16.43
C GLN A 28 5.94 -5.45 17.49
N THR A 29 5.24 -5.33 18.62
CA THR A 29 5.59 -4.51 19.78
C THR A 29 5.60 -5.38 21.04
N GLU A 30 6.11 -4.88 22.16
CA GLU A 30 6.03 -5.56 23.47
C GLU A 30 4.58 -5.95 23.85
N GLY A 31 3.59 -5.17 23.41
CA GLY A 31 2.16 -5.36 23.72
C GLY A 31 1.38 -6.23 22.74
N GLY A 32 2.00 -6.69 21.65
CA GLY A 32 1.35 -7.48 20.59
C GLY A 32 1.57 -6.89 19.19
N VAL A 33 0.58 -7.00 18.32
CA VAL A 33 0.66 -6.53 16.93
C VAL A 33 -0.18 -5.27 16.77
N GLU A 34 0.45 -4.19 16.31
CA GLU A 34 -0.21 -2.91 16.01
C GLU A 34 -0.34 -2.72 14.51
N THR A 35 -1.49 -2.19 14.05
CA THR A 35 -1.69 -1.88 12.64
C THR A 35 -1.37 -0.41 12.39
N GLU A 36 -0.45 -0.15 11.47
CA GLU A 36 0.00 1.18 11.09
C GLU A 36 -0.27 1.46 9.61
N HIS A 37 -0.22 2.75 9.25
CA HIS A 37 -0.38 3.23 7.88
C HIS A 37 0.73 4.20 7.50
N THR A 38 1.14 4.16 6.24
CA THR A 38 2.03 5.16 5.63
C THR A 38 1.46 5.61 4.28
N PRO A 39 1.21 6.92 4.07
CA PRO A 39 1.20 7.99 5.08
C PRO A 39 0.17 7.71 6.20
N GLY A 40 0.31 8.36 7.36
CA GLY A 40 -0.57 8.17 8.51
C GLY A 40 -2.02 8.51 8.20
N LEU A 41 -2.96 8.06 9.03
CA LEU A 41 -4.40 8.27 8.79
C LEU A 41 -4.77 9.77 8.68
N ASP A 42 -4.08 10.62 9.44
CA ASP A 42 -4.26 12.07 9.45
C ASP A 42 -3.48 12.81 8.35
N ASP A 43 -2.59 12.13 7.63
CA ASP A 43 -1.80 12.71 6.54
C ASP A 43 -2.53 12.67 5.20
N THR A 44 -2.12 13.48 4.23
CA THR A 44 -2.65 13.34 2.85
C THR A 44 -2.27 11.97 2.27
N PRO A 45 -3.22 11.18 1.72
CA PRO A 45 -2.93 9.88 1.13
C PRO A 45 -2.14 10.00 -0.19
N LEU A 46 -1.54 8.90 -0.63
CA LEU A 46 -0.84 8.84 -1.92
C LEU A 46 -1.86 8.92 -3.07
N ASP A 47 -1.52 9.62 -4.14
CA ASP A 47 -2.37 9.82 -5.32
C ASP A 47 -2.23 8.72 -6.40
N SER A 48 -1.33 7.77 -6.17
CA SER A 48 -0.99 6.68 -7.09
C SER A 48 -0.80 5.35 -6.36
N ASP A 49 -1.49 4.34 -6.86
CA ASP A 49 -1.34 2.92 -6.52
C ASP A 49 0.09 2.42 -6.79
N VAL A 50 0.70 2.82 -7.92
CA VAL A 50 2.08 2.47 -8.27
C VAL A 50 3.05 3.02 -7.23
N SER A 51 2.89 4.28 -6.83
CA SER A 51 3.71 4.90 -5.78
C SER A 51 3.50 4.19 -4.44
N ALA A 52 2.26 3.85 -4.09
CA ALA A 52 1.96 3.11 -2.86
C ALA A 52 2.59 1.71 -2.84
N TRP A 53 2.49 0.95 -3.93
CA TRP A 53 3.16 -0.35 -4.07
C TRP A 53 4.68 -0.24 -4.04
N ARG A 54 5.25 0.83 -4.60
CA ARG A 54 6.69 1.10 -4.51
C ARG A 54 7.11 1.41 -3.08
N THR A 55 6.31 2.16 -2.33
CA THR A 55 6.52 2.44 -0.91
C THR A 55 6.43 1.17 -0.07
N ALA A 56 5.43 0.32 -0.33
CA ALA A 56 5.31 -0.99 0.32
C ALA A 56 6.56 -1.85 0.11
N TRP A 57 7.05 -1.94 -1.13
CA TRP A 57 8.31 -2.63 -1.42
C TRP A 57 9.51 -2.00 -0.70
N LYS A 58 9.57 -0.67 -0.59
CA LYS A 58 10.65 0.01 0.16
C LYS A 58 10.61 -0.30 1.65
N LEU A 59 9.43 -0.41 2.26
CA LEU A 59 9.28 -0.85 3.65
C LEU A 59 9.79 -2.28 3.84
N VAL A 60 9.46 -3.18 2.91
CA VAL A 60 10.01 -4.54 2.90
C VAL A 60 11.54 -4.52 2.85
N GLN A 61 12.13 -3.73 1.95
CA GLN A 61 13.59 -3.63 1.86
C GLN A 61 14.23 -3.11 3.15
N ALA A 62 13.63 -2.10 3.80
CA ALA A 62 14.14 -1.54 5.04
C ALA A 62 14.08 -2.55 6.20
N THR A 63 13.03 -3.37 6.25
CA THR A 63 12.87 -4.40 7.30
C THR A 63 13.78 -5.60 7.09
N GLN A 64 14.10 -5.96 5.84
CA GLN A 64 15.03 -7.05 5.51
C GLN A 64 16.49 -6.71 5.82
N SER A 65 16.86 -5.43 5.83
CA SER A 65 18.23 -5.01 6.20
C SER A 65 18.52 -5.09 7.69
N GLU A 66 17.50 -5.19 8.55
CA GLU A 66 17.68 -5.02 9.99
C GLU A 66 17.71 -6.30 10.83
N ASN A 67 17.23 -7.47 10.38
CA ASN A 67 17.27 -8.67 11.24
C ASN A 67 17.20 -10.03 10.53
N THR A 68 18.07 -10.95 10.97
CA THR A 68 18.05 -12.40 10.69
C THR A 68 17.17 -13.19 11.66
N ASN A 69 16.56 -12.54 12.66
CA ASN A 69 15.65 -13.16 13.65
C ASN A 69 14.31 -12.43 13.67
N PHE A 70 13.20 -13.19 13.63
CA PHE A 70 11.86 -12.64 13.84
C PHE A 70 11.80 -11.99 15.23
N GLY A 71 11.68 -10.66 15.28
CA GLY A 71 11.86 -9.89 16.50
C GLY A 71 11.10 -8.56 16.49
N GLU A 72 11.03 -7.93 17.66
CA GLU A 72 10.34 -6.67 17.90
C GLU A 72 10.73 -5.60 16.86
N GLY A 73 9.72 -4.85 16.39
CA GLY A 73 9.90 -3.83 15.35
C GLY A 73 9.78 -4.33 13.91
N GLN A 74 9.69 -5.64 13.68
CA GLN A 74 9.48 -6.21 12.34
C GLN A 74 8.10 -5.83 11.77
N MET A 75 8.08 -5.48 10.48
CA MET A 75 6.84 -5.21 9.74
C MET A 75 6.40 -6.46 8.96
N ILE A 76 5.15 -6.86 9.20
CA ILE A 76 4.49 -8.01 8.59
C ILE A 76 3.19 -7.58 7.91
N ASN A 77 2.64 -8.45 7.07
CA ASN A 77 1.34 -8.24 6.41
C ASN A 77 1.21 -6.89 5.68
N ILE A 78 2.27 -6.51 4.97
CA ILE A 78 2.38 -5.21 4.28
C ILE A 78 1.52 -5.27 3.00
N THR A 79 0.52 -4.39 2.92
CA THR A 79 -0.48 -4.32 1.83
C THR A 79 -0.72 -2.88 1.41
N VAL A 80 -1.30 -2.66 0.23
CA VAL A 80 -1.79 -1.34 -0.19
C VAL A 80 -3.30 -1.31 -0.12
N VAL A 81 -3.84 -0.24 0.45
CA VAL A 81 -5.28 -0.01 0.62
C VAL A 81 -5.73 1.30 -0.01
N ASN A 82 -6.99 1.37 -0.42
CA ASN A 82 -7.64 2.60 -0.87
C ASN A 82 -8.18 3.45 0.30
N ASP A 83 -8.86 4.55 0.00
CA ASP A 83 -9.46 5.46 0.98
C ASP A 83 -10.57 4.82 1.83
N GLN A 84 -11.11 3.68 1.40
CA GLN A 84 -12.09 2.90 2.14
C GLN A 84 -11.45 1.82 3.03
N GLY A 85 -10.12 1.69 3.00
CA GLY A 85 -9.37 0.66 3.72
C GLY A 85 -9.40 -0.71 3.05
N GLU A 86 -9.91 -0.80 1.82
CA GLU A 86 -9.96 -2.02 1.03
C GLU A 86 -8.61 -2.27 0.37
N GLN A 87 -8.17 -3.52 0.37
CA GLN A 87 -6.92 -3.89 -0.27
C GLN A 87 -7.06 -3.82 -1.80
N ILE A 88 -6.14 -3.10 -2.43
CA ILE A 88 -6.09 -3.01 -3.89
C ILE A 88 -5.21 -4.10 -4.49
N LEU A 89 -5.43 -4.41 -5.77
CA LEU A 89 -4.62 -5.38 -6.50
C LEU A 89 -3.22 -4.82 -6.80
N TYR A 90 -2.23 -5.70 -6.91
CA TYR A 90 -0.88 -5.32 -7.28
C TYR A 90 -0.82 -4.84 -8.72
N TYR A 91 -0.39 -3.59 -8.93
CA TYR A 91 -0.43 -2.92 -10.23
C TYR A 91 0.27 -3.71 -11.36
N LYS A 92 1.30 -4.51 -11.04
CA LYS A 92 2.06 -5.27 -12.03
C LYS A 92 1.39 -6.56 -12.47
N THR A 93 0.72 -7.27 -11.56
CA THR A 93 0.19 -8.62 -11.82
C THR A 93 -1.33 -8.68 -11.80
N ASN A 94 -1.99 -7.61 -11.35
CA ASN A 94 -3.42 -7.55 -11.12
C ASN A 94 -3.95 -8.67 -10.21
N LYS A 95 -3.16 -9.04 -9.19
CA LYS A 95 -3.51 -10.05 -8.18
C LYS A 95 -3.43 -9.47 -6.78
N GLN A 96 -4.13 -10.09 -5.84
CA GLN A 96 -3.91 -9.81 -4.42
C GLN A 96 -2.45 -10.10 -4.08
N MET A 97 -1.86 -9.21 -3.28
CA MET A 97 -0.46 -9.26 -2.90
C MET A 97 -0.33 -8.78 -1.47
N VAL A 98 0.42 -9.53 -0.67
CA VAL A 98 0.84 -9.20 0.69
C VAL A 98 2.34 -9.43 0.74
N TYR A 99 3.11 -8.46 1.21
CA TYR A 99 4.53 -8.70 1.49
C TYR A 99 4.72 -9.11 2.96
N ASN A 100 5.72 -9.95 3.20
CA ASN A 100 6.05 -10.48 4.52
C ASN A 100 4.80 -11.05 5.22
N GLU A 101 4.06 -11.90 4.50
CA GLU A 101 2.85 -12.56 5.02
C GLU A 101 3.23 -13.57 6.11
N VAL A 102 2.49 -13.56 7.22
CA VAL A 102 2.68 -14.42 8.40
C VAL A 102 1.34 -15.00 8.83
#